data_AF-A0A0G0RK32-F1
#
_entry.id   AF-A0A0G0RK32-F1
#
_cell.length_a   1.000
_cell.length_b   1.000
_cell.length_c   1.000
_cell.angle_alpha   90.00
_cell.angle_beta   90.00
_cell.angle_gamma   90.00
#
_symmetry.space_group_name_H-M   'P 1'
#
loop_
_entity.id
_entity.type
_entity.pdbx_description
1 polymer ?
#
loop_
_entity_poly.entity_id
_entity_poly.type
_entity_poly.pdbx_seq_one_letter_code
_entity_poly.pdbx_strand_id
1 'polypeptide(L)' 'CVLEIGGSHKIGKYVPGTVIPVLDEEKLYRDQPDYAMLLSWHIAEDLASKIKAKGFRGDFIIPLPTARIFTI' A
#
# COMPACT_ATOMS: atom_id res chain seq x y z
N CYS A 1 -3.45 -2.57 -8.30
CA CYS A 1 -4.27 -1.42 -7.83
C CYS A 1 -3.42 -0.58 -6.89
N VAL A 2 -3.80 0.67 -6.67
CA VAL A 2 -3.28 1.48 -5.55
C VAL A 2 -4.37 1.54 -4.49
N LEU A 3 -3.96 1.45 -3.23
CA LEU A 3 -4.88 1.43 -2.10
C LEU A 3 -4.80 2.76 -1.33
N GLU A 4 -5.95 3.32 -1.00
CA GLU A 4 -6.10 4.57 -0.28
C GLU A 4 -7.04 4.39 0.91
N ILE A 5 -6.84 5.23 1.94
CA ILE A 5 -7.68 5.20 3.14
C ILE A 5 -9.14 5.50 2.82
N GLY A 6 -10.05 4.90 3.58
CA GLY A 6 -11.49 5.14 3.45
C GLY A 6 -11.85 6.62 3.49
N GLY A 7 -12.74 7.04 2.58
CA GLY A 7 -13.16 8.44 2.42
C GLY A 7 -12.28 9.28 1.49
N SER A 8 -11.18 8.74 0.94
CA SER A 8 -10.34 9.43 -0.04
C SER A 8 -11.10 9.70 -1.36
N HIS A 9 -11.09 10.95 -1.84
CA HIS A 9 -11.67 11.35 -3.13
C HIS A 9 -11.00 10.73 -4.36
N LYS A 10 -9.93 9.96 -4.16
CA LYS A 10 -9.23 9.21 -5.21
C LYS A 10 -9.86 7.83 -5.44
N ILE A 11 -10.58 7.28 -4.46
CA ILE A 11 -11.23 5.98 -4.58
C ILE A 11 -12.20 5.99 -5.76
N GLY A 12 -12.18 4.94 -6.58
CA GLY A 12 -12.98 4.82 -7.79
C GLY A 12 -12.38 5.51 -9.02
N LYS A 13 -11.21 6.16 -8.89
CA LYS A 13 -10.44 6.73 -10.00
C LYS A 13 -9.27 5.81 -10.38
N TYR A 14 -8.45 6.28 -11.31
CA TYR A 14 -7.27 5.60 -11.81
C TYR A 14 -6.02 6.46 -11.57
N VAL A 15 -4.87 5.81 -11.40
CA VAL A 15 -3.58 6.50 -11.34
C VAL A 15 -3.31 7.15 -12.70
N PRO A 16 -3.06 8.48 -12.75
CA PRO A 16 -2.86 9.20 -14.00
C PRO A 16 -1.78 8.56 -14.90
N GLY A 17 -2.05 8.49 -16.20
CA GLY A 17 -1.12 7.89 -17.18
C GLY A 17 -1.07 6.36 -17.14
N THR A 18 -1.94 5.70 -16.36
CA THR A 18 -2.00 4.24 -16.24
C THR A 18 -3.44 3.73 -16.26
N VAL A 19 -3.60 2.41 -16.34
CA VAL A 19 -4.88 1.71 -16.13
C VAL A 19 -5.02 1.16 -14.70
N ILE A 20 -4.18 1.59 -13.75
CA ILE A 20 -4.16 1.06 -12.39
C ILE A 20 -5.29 1.72 -11.58
N PRO A 21 -6.28 0.95 -11.07
CA PRO A 21 -7.38 1.51 -10.30
C PRO A 21 -6.92 1.88 -8.88
N VAL A 22 -7.52 2.94 -8.33
CA VAL A 22 -7.40 3.36 -6.94
C VAL A 22 -8.60 2.83 -6.15
N LEU A 23 -8.34 1.96 -5.18
CA LEU A 23 -9.35 1.24 -4.42
C LEU A 23 -9.19 1.53 -2.92
N ASP A 24 -10.21 1.16 -2.15
CA ASP A 24 -10.19 1.25 -0.69
C ASP A 24 -9.19 0.25 -0.06
N GLU A 25 -8.48 0.67 0.99
CA GLU A 25 -7.47 -0.14 1.69
C GLU A 25 -8.01 -1.42 2.33
N GLU A 26 -9.32 -1.54 2.57
CA GLU A 26 -9.96 -2.77 3.04
C GLU A 26 -9.65 -3.98 2.14
N LYS A 27 -9.38 -3.74 0.86
CA LYS A 27 -8.95 -4.79 -0.08
C LYS A 27 -7.61 -5.43 0.33
N LEU A 28 -6.67 -4.65 0.89
CA LEU A 28 -5.37 -5.16 1.33
C LEU A 28 -5.53 -6.27 2.37
N TYR A 29 -6.38 -6.01 3.36
CA TYR A 29 -6.58 -6.87 4.52
C TYR A 29 -7.45 -8.08 4.20
N ARG A 30 -8.32 -7.98 3.20
CA ARG A 30 -9.11 -9.10 2.69
C ARG A 30 -8.27 -10.04 1.82
N ASP A 31 -7.56 -9.49 0.85
CA ASP A 31 -6.92 -10.29 -0.20
C ASP A 31 -5.54 -10.81 0.23
N GLN A 32 -4.88 -10.14 1.18
CA GLN A 32 -3.63 -10.61 1.80
C GLN A 32 -2.55 -10.99 0.77
N PRO A 33 -2.17 -10.07 -0.14
CA PRO A 33 -1.09 -10.34 -1.09
C PRO A 33 0.25 -10.56 -0.35
N ASP A 34 1.17 -11.27 -0.99
CA ASP A 34 2.51 -11.53 -0.43
C ASP A 34 3.29 -10.23 -0.19
N TYR A 35 3.08 -9.21 -1.03
CA TYR A 35 3.76 -7.92 -0.96
C TYR A 35 2.84 -6.72 -1.16
N ALA A 36 3.15 -5.63 -0.46
CA ALA A 36 2.60 -4.29 -0.70
C ALA A 36 3.73 -3.28 -0.96
N MET A 37 3.69 -2.57 -2.09
CA MET A 37 4.67 -1.52 -2.38
C MET A 37 4.28 -0.19 -1.70
N LEU A 38 5.16 0.35 -0.87
CA LEU A 38 4.95 1.60 -0.16
C LEU A 38 5.39 2.78 -1.03
N LEU A 39 4.43 3.35 -1.78
CA LEU A 39 4.67 4.56 -2.59
C LEU A 39 5.00 5.79 -1.71
N SER A 40 4.43 5.87 -0.51
CA SER A 40 4.80 6.86 0.52
C SER A 40 6.07 6.44 1.28
N TRP A 41 7.14 6.16 0.53
CA TRP A 41 8.35 5.50 1.02
C TRP A 41 9.10 6.26 2.13
N HIS A 42 9.00 7.59 2.16
CA HIS A 42 9.65 8.43 3.18
C HIS A 42 9.15 8.16 4.61
N ILE A 43 7.94 7.61 4.74
CA ILE A 43 7.29 7.27 6.03
C ILE A 43 7.05 5.76 6.14
N ALA A 44 7.85 4.95 5.44
CA ALA A 44 7.58 3.53 5.26
C ALA A 44 7.49 2.75 6.57
N GLU A 45 8.35 3.03 7.55
CA GLU A 45 8.40 2.28 8.83
C GLU A 45 7.12 2.50 9.66
N ASP A 46 6.72 3.76 9.83
CA ASP A 46 5.48 4.12 10.53
C ASP A 46 4.24 3.57 9.82
N LEU A 47 4.22 3.67 8.48
CA LEU A 47 3.10 3.21 7.67
C LEU A 47 2.98 1.68 7.69
N ALA A 48 4.10 0.98 7.52
CA ALA A 48 4.16 -0.47 7.57
C ALA A 48 3.67 -1.01 8.92
N SER A 49 4.10 -0.38 10.03
CA SER A 49 3.66 -0.75 11.39
C SER A 49 2.15 -0.61 11.55
N LYS A 50 1.56 0.49 11.07
CA LYS A 50 0.09 0.71 11.10
C LYS A 50 -0.65 -0.30 10.22
N ILE A 51 -0.11 -0.61 9.04
CA ILE A 51 -0.71 -1.58 8.11
C ILE A 51 -0.66 -3.00 8.68
N LYS A 52 0.47 -3.42 9.29
CA LYS A 52 0.57 -4.71 10.01
C LYS A 52 -0.40 -4.77 11.19
N ALA A 53 -0.50 -3.69 11.99
CA ALA A 53 -1.43 -3.62 13.12
C ALA A 53 -2.91 -3.73 12.69
N LYS A 54 -3.24 -3.27 11.47
CA LYS A 54 -4.57 -3.46 10.86
C LYS A 54 -4.79 -4.86 10.27
N GLY A 55 -3.79 -5.75 10.33
CA GLY A 55 -3.94 -7.18 10.00
C GLY A 55 -3.38 -7.60 8.64
N PHE A 56 -2.60 -6.77 7.95
CA PHE A 56 -1.87 -7.22 6.76
C PHE A 56 -0.74 -8.19 7.16
N ARG A 57 -0.61 -9.32 6.46
CA ARG A 57 0.38 -10.36 6.79
C ARG A 57 1.59 -10.39 5.86
N GLY A 58 1.47 -9.89 4.64
CA GLY A 58 2.56 -9.84 3.67
C GLY A 58 3.66 -8.84 4.03
N ASP A 59 4.71 -8.81 3.21
CA ASP A 59 5.87 -7.94 3.38
C ASP A 59 5.76 -6.67 2.52
N PHE A 60 6.69 -5.74 2.72
CA PHE A 60 6.65 -4.45 2.03
C PHE A 60 7.79 -4.33 1.02
N ILE A 61 7.49 -3.69 -0.11
CA ILE A 61 8.49 -3.23 -1.07
C ILE A 61 8.66 -1.73 -0.86
N ILE A 62 9.86 -1.29 -0.49
CA ILE A 62 10.19 0.14 -0.40
C ILE A 62 11.00 0.48 -1.65
N PRO A 63 10.45 1.23 -2.61
CA PRO A 63 11.08 1.42 -3.92
C PRO A 63 12.25 2.43 -3.91
N LEU A 64 12.32 3.31 -2.91
CA LEU A 64 13.24 4.44 -2.85
C LEU A 64 13.79 4.67 -1.43
N PRO A 65 14.98 5.31 -1.29
CA PRO A 65 15.91 5.71 -2.35
C PRO A 65 16.64 4.52 -3.01
N THR A 66 16.69 3.39 -2.30
CA THR A 66 17.18 2.11 -2.83
C THR A 66 16.11 1.06 -2.61
N ALA A 67 15.77 0.33 -3.68
CA ALA A 67 14.77 -0.72 -3.64
C ALA A 67 15.16 -1.82 -2.64
N ARG A 68 14.25 -2.12 -1.71
CA ARG A 68 14.46 -3.18 -0.70
C ARG A 68 13.14 -3.81 -0.28
N ILE A 69 13.22 -5.06 0.17
CA ILE A 69 12.15 -5.69 0.92
C ILE A 69 12.26 -5.23 2.37
N PHE A 70 11.13 -4.89 2.97
CA PHE A 70 11.02 -4.51 4.38
C PHE A 70 10.05 -5.47 5.07
N THR A 71 10.60 -6.20 6.04
CA THR A 71 9.90 -7.20 6.85
C THR A 71 9.83 -6.67 8.28
N ILE A 72 8.63 -6.69 8.86
CA ILE A 72 8.35 -6.38 10.28
C ILE A 72 8.18 -7.69 11.03
#